data_AF-A0A328DNE0-F1
#
_entry.id   AF-A0A328DNE0-F1
#
_cell.length_a   1.000
_cell.length_b   1.000
_cell.length_c   1.000
_cell.angle_alpha   90.00
_cell.angle_beta   90.00
_cell.angle_gamma   90.00
#
_symmetry.space_group_name_H-M   'P 1'
#
loop_
_entity.id
_entity.type
_entity.pdbx_description
1 polymer ?
#
loop_
_entity_poly.entity_id
_entity_poly.type
_entity_poly.pdbx_seq_one_letter_code
_entity_poly.pdbx_strand_id
1 'polypeptide(L)' 'MTYEQWTTKESDVLLQLMLELEGWRDNSGIFSKQTVKERILPELNKRLGCHKNYLNYQSRLKMSS' A
#
# COMPACT_ATOMS: atom_id res chain seq x y z
N MET A 1 9.89 16.48 9.92
CA MET A 1 9.41 15.51 8.92
C MET A 1 8.60 14.46 9.66
N THR A 2 7.29 14.66 9.75
CA THR A 2 6.38 13.71 10.39
C THR A 2 6.26 12.49 9.49
N TYR A 3 7.03 11.46 9.83
CA TYR A 3 6.87 10.14 9.26
C TYR A 3 5.47 9.67 9.63
N GLU A 4 4.52 9.72 8.69
CA GLU A 4 3.16 9.26 8.97
C GLU A 4 3.22 7.77 9.30
N GLN A 5 3.07 7.48 10.59
CA GLN A 5 3.05 6.12 11.08
C GLN A 5 1.83 5.40 10.52
N TRP A 6 2.07 4.19 10.03
CA TRP A 6 1.00 3.29 9.60
C TRP A 6 0.38 2.69 10.85
N THR A 7 -0.93 2.87 11.00
CA THR A 7 -1.66 2.17 12.07
C THR A 7 -1.73 0.67 11.76
N THR A 8 -1.98 -0.15 12.78
CA THR A 8 -2.20 -1.59 12.61
C THR A 8 -3.31 -1.85 11.60
N LYS A 9 -4.43 -1.12 11.71
CA LYS A 9 -5.57 -1.23 10.79
C LYS A 9 -5.20 -0.89 9.34
N GLU A 10 -4.43 0.18 9.12
CA GLU A 10 -3.95 0.53 7.77
C GLU A 10 -3.00 -0.53 7.21
N SER A 11 -2.16 -1.12 8.05
CA SER A 11 -1.25 -2.19 7.64
C SER A 11 -1.99 -3.48 7.28
N ASP A 12 -3.00 -3.86 8.06
CA ASP A 12 -3.77 -5.08 7.83
C ASP A 12 -4.58 -4.98 6.53
N VAL A 13 -5.25 -3.84 6.29
CA VAL A 13 -5.97 -3.62 5.04
C VAL A 13 -5.02 -3.56 3.85
N LEU A 14 -3.84 -2.94 4.00
CA LEU A 14 -2.83 -2.95 2.95
C LEU A 14 -2.40 -4.39 2.60
N LEU A 15 -2.12 -5.22 3.60
CA LEU A 15 -1.74 -6.62 3.40
C LEU A 15 -2.87 -7.41 2.72
N GLN A 16 -4.11 -7.23 3.16
CA GLN A 16 -5.27 -7.86 2.54
C GLN A 16 -5.39 -7.48 1.06
N LEU A 17 -5.26 -6.19 0.73
CA LEU A 17 -5.29 -5.72 -0.66
C LEU A 17 -4.14 -6.30 -1.49
N MET A 18 -2.95 -6.46 -0.92
CA MET A 18 -1.81 -7.09 -1.59
C MET A 18 -1.99 -8.59 -1.86
N LEU A 19 -2.81 -9.27 -1.06
CA LEU A 19 -3.19 -10.68 -1.27
C LEU A 19 -4.31 -10.80 -2.31
N GLU A 20 -5.34 -9.94 -2.22
CA GLU A 20 -6.45 -9.90 -3.19
C GLU A 20 -5.97 -9.58 -4.62
N LEU A 21 -4.86 -8.84 -4.75
CA LEU A 21 -4.29 -8.39 -6.02
C LEU A 21 -3.10 -9.23 -6.49
N GLU A 22 -2.96 -10.48 -6.05
CA GLU A 22 -1.81 -11.34 -6.39
C GLU A 22 -1.54 -11.42 -7.91
N GLY A 23 -2.58 -11.43 -8.74
CA GLY A 23 -2.47 -11.45 -10.20
C GLY A 23 -1.98 -10.14 -10.85
N TRP A 24 -1.74 -9.08 -10.07
CA TRP A 24 -1.24 -7.78 -10.54
C TRP A 24 0.22 -7.50 -10.16
N ARG A 25 0.90 -8.49 -9.60
CA ARG A 25 2.35 -8.44 -9.36
C ARG A 25 3.08 -8.54 -10.69
N ASP A 26 4.17 -7.80 -10.81
CA ASP A 26 5.06 -7.93 -11.97
C ASP A 26 5.87 -9.24 -11.90
N ASN A 27 6.69 -9.49 -12.91
CA ASN A 27 7.53 -10.69 -12.99
C ASN A 27 8.53 -10.83 -11.82
N SER A 28 8.76 -9.77 -11.04
CA SER A 28 9.58 -9.80 -9.83
C SER A 28 8.76 -10.01 -8.54
N GLY A 29 7.45 -10.24 -8.66
CA GLY A 29 6.56 -10.49 -7.54
C GLY A 29 6.20 -9.23 -6.74
N ILE A 30 6.49 -8.04 -7.27
CA ILE A 30 6.19 -6.76 -6.61
C ILE A 30 5.11 -5.99 -7.38
N PHE A 31 4.42 -5.09 -6.68
CA PHE A 31 3.47 -4.20 -7.33
C PHE A 31 4.18 -3.05 -8.02
N SER A 32 3.88 -2.86 -9.31
CA SER A 32 4.36 -1.69 -10.04
C SER A 32 3.86 -0.39 -9.40
N LYS A 33 4.63 0.70 -9.54
CA LYS A 33 4.22 2.04 -9.07
C LYS A 33 2.84 2.45 -9.59
N GLN A 34 2.51 2.06 -10.81
CA GLN A 34 1.22 2.33 -11.42
C GLN A 34 0.10 1.57 -10.70
N THR A 35 0.26 0.25 -10.53
CA THR A 35 -0.70 -0.59 -9.80
C THR A 35 -0.95 -0.08 -8.38
N VAL A 36 0.11 0.32 -7.67
CA VAL A 36 -0.02 0.88 -6.31
C VAL A 36 -0.88 2.14 -6.32
N LYS A 37 -0.64 3.06 -7.26
CA LYS A 37 -1.35 4.34 -7.34
C LYS A 37 -2.79 4.22 -7.85
N GLU A 38 -3.05 3.30 -8.76
CA GLU A 38 -4.34 3.19 -9.44
C GLU A 38 -5.28 2.16 -8.79
N ARG A 39 -4.74 1.20 -8.03
CA ARG A 39 -5.52 0.12 -7.41
C ARG A 39 -5.43 0.12 -5.90
N ILE A 40 -4.21 -0.03 -5.36
CA ILE A 40 -4.00 -0.28 -3.92
C ILE A 40 -4.37 0.96 -3.09
N LEU A 41 -3.75 2.11 -3.39
CA LEU A 41 -3.95 3.32 -2.60
C LEU A 41 -5.38 3.88 -2.65
N PRO A 42 -6.06 3.94 -3.82
CA PRO A 42 -7.44 4.40 -3.88
C PRO A 42 -8.38 3.52 -3.04
N GLU A 43 -8.20 2.20 -3.09
CA GLU A 43 -9.05 1.27 -2.34
C GLU A 43 -8.76 1.34 -0.84
N LEU A 44 -7.49 1.40 -0.43
CA LEU A 44 -7.09 1.60 0.97
C LEU A 44 -7.72 2.89 1.54
N ASN A 45 -7.54 4.00 0.82
CA ASN A 45 -8.03 5.32 1.21
C ASN A 45 -9.55 5.34 1.30
N LYS A 46 -10.25 4.66 0.38
CA LYS A 46 -11.71 4.52 0.41
C LYS A 46 -12.20 3.67 1.60
N ARG A 47 -11.54 2.55 1.90
CA ARG A 47 -11.93 1.64 3.00
C ARG A 47 -11.72 2.28 4.37
N LEU A 48 -10.70 3.10 4.53
CA LEU A 48 -10.29 3.65 5.83
C LEU A 48 -10.57 5.15 5.99
N GLY A 49 -10.98 5.85 4.93
CA GLY A 49 -11.12 7.31 4.94
C GLY A 49 -9.78 8.03 5.14
N CYS A 50 -8.67 7.40 4.78
CA CYS A 50 -7.32 7.97 4.92
C CYS A 50 -6.79 8.50 3.60
N HIS A 51 -5.73 9.32 3.63
CA HIS A 51 -5.15 9.96 2.44
C HIS A 51 -3.69 9.55 2.23
N LYS A 52 -3.43 8.24 2.08
CA LYS A 52 -2.08 7.73 1.80
C LYS A 52 -1.71 7.94 0.34
N ASN A 53 -0.46 8.35 0.12
CA ASN A 53 0.15 8.49 -1.20
C ASN A 53 1.29 7.49 -1.40
N TYR A 54 1.87 7.50 -2.61
CA TYR A 54 2.93 6.56 -2.96
C TYR A 54 4.18 6.68 -2.07
N LEU A 55 4.51 7.86 -1.58
CA LEU A 55 5.63 8.04 -0.64
C LEU A 55 5.34 7.34 0.69
N ASN A 56 4.10 7.44 1.21
CA ASN A 56 3.71 6.70 2.42
C ASN A 56 3.85 5.19 2.22
N TYR A 57 3.43 4.67 1.05
CA TYR A 57 3.56 3.26 0.70
C TYR A 57 5.04 2.83 0.65
N GLN A 58 5.90 3.60 -0.03
CA GLN A 58 7.34 3.32 -0.06
C GLN A 58 7.96 3.34 1.34
N SER A 59 7.49 4.25 2.19
CA SER A 59 7.88 4.32 3.59
C SER A 59 7.58 3.03 4.34
N ARG A 60 6.39 2.45 4.14
CA ARG A 60 5.98 1.18 4.75
C ARG A 60 6.88 0.03 4.34
N LEU A 61 7.19 -0.08 3.04
CA LEU A 61 8.03 -1.15 2.52
C LEU A 61 9.46 -1.07 3.05
N LYS A 62 10.01 0.13 3.17
CA LYS A 62 11.37 0.36 3.71
C LYS A 62 11.51 0.01 5.19
N MET A 63 10.42 0.03 5.98
CA MET A 63 10.44 -0.42 7.39
C MET A 63 10.44 -1.94 7.56
N SER A 64 10.34 -2.70 6.48
CA SER A 64 10.30 -4.18 6.50
C SER A 64 11.67 -4.81 6.17
N SER A 65 12.75 -4.01 6.13
CA SER A 65 14.14 -4.45 5.96
C SER A 65 14.89 -4.51 7.29
#